data_AF-A0A8X6VCU5-F1
#
_entry.id   AF-A0A8X6VCU5-F1
#
_cell.length_a   1.000
_cell.length_b   1.000
_cell.length_c   1.000
_cell.angle_alpha   90.00
_cell.angle_beta   90.00
_cell.angle_gamma   90.00
#
_symmetry.space_group_name_H-M   'P 1'
#
loop_
_entity.id
_entity.type
_entity.pdbx_description
1 polymer ?
#
loop_
_entity_poly.entity_id
_entity_poly.type
_entity_poly.pdbx_seq_one_letter_code
_entity_poly.pdbx_strand_id
1 'polypeptide(L)' 'MTEAEKFASGVSIKIPPFWFDKPEIWFYQVEAQFRICRITSEETMFSHLVAQLEPRVLEDIWDIVKRF' A
#
# COMPACT_ATOMS: atom_id res chain seq x y z
N MET A 1 -17.50 -18.23 -22.59
CA MET A 1 -17.48 -16.76 -22.46
C MET A 1 -16.97 -16.49 -21.06
N THR A 2 -15.67 -16.24 -20.94
CA THR A 2 -14.94 -16.24 -19.67
C THR A 2 -15.33 -15.03 -18.84
N GLU A 3 -15.51 -15.28 -17.54
CA GLU A 3 -15.85 -14.31 -16.50
C GLU A 3 -14.66 -13.35 -16.30
N ALA A 4 -14.50 -12.41 -17.23
CA ALA A 4 -13.47 -11.39 -17.17
C ALA A 4 -13.95 -10.24 -16.29
N GLU A 5 -13.55 -10.33 -15.02
CA GLU A 5 -13.07 -9.23 -14.21
C GLU A 5 -14.09 -8.13 -13.89
N LYS A 6 -14.85 -8.35 -12.80
CA LYS A 6 -15.25 -7.26 -11.90
C LYS A 6 -13.97 -6.59 -11.37
N PHE A 7 -13.44 -5.61 -12.09
CA PHE A 7 -12.56 -4.64 -11.48
C PHE A 7 -13.40 -3.85 -10.48
N ALA A 8 -13.23 -4.20 -9.20
CA ALA A 8 -13.76 -3.43 -8.09
C ALA A 8 -13.47 -1.95 -8.36
N SER A 9 -14.47 -1.07 -8.19
CA SER A 9 -14.26 0.37 -8.23
C SER A 9 -13.36 0.75 -7.04
N GLY A 10 -12.05 0.56 -7.21
CA GLY A 10 -11.07 0.75 -6.17
C GLY A 10 -11.00 2.23 -5.81
N VAL A 11 -11.01 2.51 -4.52
CA VAL A 11 -10.70 3.85 -4.02
C VAL A 11 -9.28 4.20 -4.47
N SER A 12 -9.15 5.14 -5.41
CA SER A 12 -7.85 5.58 -5.89
C SER A 12 -7.22 6.49 -4.84
N ILE A 13 -6.23 5.96 -4.12
CA ILE A 13 -5.38 6.73 -3.21
C ILE A 13 -4.13 7.20 -3.94
N LYS A 14 -3.63 8.38 -3.57
CA LYS A 14 -2.40 8.94 -4.14
C LYS A 14 -1.28 8.82 -3.12
N ILE A 15 -0.57 7.70 -3.16
CA ILE A 15 0.60 7.49 -2.30
C ILE A 15 1.85 8.07 -3.01
N PRO A 16 2.66 8.90 -2.33
CA PRO A 16 3.93 9.37 -2.90
C PRO A 16 4.95 8.22 -3.07
N PRO A 17 6.00 8.41 -3.89
CA PRO A 17 7.13 7.49 -3.94
C PRO A 17 7.75 7.25 -2.56
N PHE A 18 8.27 6.05 -2.33
CA PHE A 18 8.89 5.69 -1.04
C PHE A 18 10.11 6.57 -0.75
N TRP A 19 10.27 6.95 0.52
CA TRP A 19 11.33 7.87 0.94
C TRP A 19 12.34 7.17 1.86
N PHE A 20 13.40 6.66 1.26
CA PHE A 20 14.43 5.88 1.96
C PHE A 20 15.11 6.60 3.13
N ASP A 21 15.34 7.91 3.00
CA ASP A 21 16.02 8.70 4.04
C ASP A 21 15.14 8.98 5.26
N LYS A 22 13.82 8.98 5.09
CA LYS A 22 12.82 9.37 6.11
C LYS A 22 11.52 8.56 5.97
N PRO A 23 11.58 7.22 6.13
CA PRO A 23 10.41 6.35 5.92
C PRO A 23 9.25 6.68 6.87
N GLU A 24 9.53 7.19 8.07
CA GLU A 24 8.52 7.56 9.06
C GLU A 24 7.63 8.70 8.55
N ILE A 25 8.22 9.73 7.93
CA ILE A 25 7.47 10.84 7.33
C ILE A 25 6.61 10.33 6.18
N TRP A 26 7.15 9.43 5.36
CA TRP A 26 6.41 8.81 4.27
C TRP A 26 5.19 8.03 4.80
N PHE A 27 5.36 7.20 5.84
CA PHE A 27 4.26 6.48 6.48
C PHE A 27 3.18 7.43 7.00
N TYR A 28 3.53 8.52 7.68
CA TYR A 28 2.55 9.52 8.12
C TYR A 28 1.72 10.10 6.96
N GLN A 29 2.33 10.32 5.80
CA GLN A 29 1.62 10.77 4.60
C GLN A 29 0.68 9.69 4.06
N VAL A 30 1.12 8.43 4.01
CA VAL A 30 0.28 7.32 3.55
C VAL A 30 -0.94 7.13 4.47
N GLU A 31 -0.73 7.13 5.78
CA GLU A 31 -1.82 7.02 6.75
C GLU A 31 -2.82 8.17 6.63
N ALA A 32 -2.35 9.39 6.34
CA ALA A 32 -3.23 10.52 6.10
C ALA A 32 -4.12 10.28 4.86
N GLN A 33 -3.57 9.68 3.79
CA GLN A 33 -4.36 9.29 2.62
C GLN A 33 -5.41 8.22 2.97
N PHE A 34 -5.05 7.20 3.75
CA PHE A 34 -6.02 6.20 4.21
C PHE A 34 -7.17 6.84 4.99
N ARG A 35 -6.88 7.77 5.90
CA ARG A 35 -7.90 8.52 6.66
C ARG A 35 -8.80 9.35 5.75
N ILE A 36 -8.24 10.10 4.82
CA ILE A 36 -9.00 10.92 3.85
C ILE A 36 -9.93 10.05 3.00
N CYS A 37 -9.43 8.89 2.58
CA CYS A 37 -10.16 7.94 1.75
C CYS A 37 -11.05 6.98 2.54
N ARG A 38 -11.11 7.12 3.87
CA ARG A 38 -11.88 6.26 4.79
C ARG A 38 -11.55 4.77 4.64
N ILE A 39 -10.30 4.47 4.32
CA ILE A 39 -9.79 3.10 4.33
C ILE A 39 -9.48 2.78 5.79
N THR A 40 -10.19 1.81 6.35
CA THR A 40 -10.08 1.43 7.77
C THR A 40 -9.67 -0.03 7.96
N SER A 41 -9.75 -0.85 6.90
CA SER A 41 -9.30 -2.24 6.95
C SER A 41 -7.78 -2.28 6.91
N GLU A 42 -7.16 -2.86 7.94
CA GLU A 42 -5.71 -3.08 8.01
C GLU A 42 -5.22 -3.91 6.81
N GLU A 43 -5.99 -4.91 6.38
CA GLU A 43 -5.70 -5.73 5.20
C GLU A 43 -5.62 -4.87 3.92
N THR A 44 -6.55 -3.93 3.76
CA THR A 44 -6.56 -3.01 2.61
C THR A 44 -5.40 -2.02 2.68
N MET A 45 -5.10 -1.47 3.87
CA MET A 45 -3.95 -0.59 4.07
C MET A 45 -2.63 -1.30 3.74
N PHE A 46 -2.46 -2.53 4.25
CA PHE A 46 -1.30 -3.36 4.00
C PHE A 46 -1.13 -3.68 2.51
N SER A 47 -2.22 -4.07 1.84
CA SER A 47 -2.21 -4.33 0.38
C SER A 47 -1.74 -3.10 -0.40
N HIS A 48 -2.20 -1.90 -0.02
CA HIS A 48 -1.76 -0.66 -0.65
C HIS A 48 -0.28 -0.35 -0.38
N LEU A 49 0.21 -0.58 0.83
CA LEU A 49 1.62 -0.38 1.17
C LEU A 49 2.52 -1.33 0.36
N VAL A 50 2.22 -2.63 0.36
CA VAL A 50 3.01 -3.63 -0.39
C VAL A 50 3.02 -3.32 -1.90
N ALA A 51 1.88 -2.95 -2.47
CA ALA A 51 1.79 -2.60 -3.89
C ALA A 51 2.57 -1.34 -4.28
N GLN A 52 2.85 -0.45 -3.32
CA GLN A 52 3.54 0.82 -3.56
C GLN A 52 5.06 0.72 -3.43
N LEU A 53 5.56 -0.22 -2.63
CA LEU A 53 7.00 -0.35 -2.37
C LEU A 53 7.74 -0.93 -3.59
N GLU A 54 8.91 -0.37 -3.89
CA GLU A 54 9.75 -0.88 -4.96
C GLU A 54 10.24 -2.29 -4.65
N PRO A 55 10.46 -3.16 -5.66
CA PRO A 55 10.89 -4.55 -5.44
C PRO A 55 12.11 -4.68 -4.53
N ARG A 56 13.10 -3.79 -4.67
CA ARG A 56 14.31 -3.79 -3.83
C ARG A 56 14.00 -3.56 -2.35
N VAL A 57 13.06 -2.65 -2.05
CA VAL A 57 12.61 -2.41 -0.67
C VAL A 57 11.91 -3.65 -0.14
N LEU A 58 11.03 -4.25 -0.94
CA LEU A 58 10.30 -5.46 -0.56
C LEU A 58 11.24 -6.64 -0.32
N GLU A 59 12.31 -6.80 -1.12
CA GLU A 59 13.35 -7.82 -0.91
C GLU A 59 14.03 -7.65 0.45
N ASP A 60 14.37 -6.42 0.84
CA ASP A 60 15.03 -6.12 2.11
C ASP A 60 14.16 -6.43 3.35
N ILE A 61 12.83 -6.32 3.23
CA ILE A 61 11.88 -6.57 4.32
C ILE A 61 10.99 -7.79 4.11
N TRP A 62 11.32 -8.65 3.14
CA TRP A 62 10.42 -9.73 2.69
C TRP A 62 10.11 -10.71 3.81
N ASP A 63 11.07 -10.96 4.70
CA ASP A 63 10.90 -11.87 5.81
C ASP A 63 9.88 -11.38 6.85
N ILE A 64 9.63 -10.07 6.90
CA ILE A 64 8.59 -9.42 7.69
C ILE A 64 7.26 -9.47 6.93
N VAL A 65 7.25 -9.02 5.68
CA VAL A 65 6.04 -8.92 4.84
C VAL A 65 5.34 -10.27 4.69
N LYS A 66 6.09 -11.36 4.47
CA LYS A 66 5.53 -12.71 4.25
C LYS A 66 4.84 -13.34 5.46
N ARG A 67 4.92 -12.72 6.66
CA ARG A 67 4.31 -13.22 7.90
C ARG A 67 2.91 -12.65 8.15
N PHE A 68 2.50 -11.67 7.35
CA PHE A 68 1.17 -11.08 7.34
C PHE A 68 0.35 -11.70 6.19
#